data_AF-A0A951M8M2-F1
#
_entry.id   AF-A0A951M8M2-F1
#
_cell.length_a   1.000
_cell.length_b   1.000
_cell.length_c   1.000
_cell.angle_alpha   90.00
_cell.angle_beta   90.00
_cell.angle_gamma   90.00
#
_symmetry.space_group_name_H-M   'P 1'
#
loop_
_entity.id
_entity.type
_entity.pdbx_description
1 polymer ?
#
loop_
_entity_poly.entity_id
_entity_poly.type
_entity_poly.pdbx_seq_one_letter_code
_entity_poly.pdbx_strand_id
1 'polypeptide(L)' 'AAREQAAGPQLDATPLPEAVLLSAQLALGGDAVLMSPACASLDMFDNYMHRAQVFVEAVNALAAEQGMSLEGGL' A
#
# COMPACT_ATOMS: atom_id res chain seq x y z
N ALA A 1 -22.04 -11.99 0.71
CA ALA A 1 -20.59 -12.20 0.91
C ALA A 1 -20.17 -11.38 2.11
N ALA A 2 -19.76 -12.04 3.20
CA ALA A 2 -19.43 -11.37 4.46
C ALA A 2 -18.21 -10.48 4.24
N ARG A 3 -18.34 -9.19 4.54
CA ARG A 3 -17.19 -8.28 4.60
C ARG A 3 -16.50 -8.59 5.91
N GLU A 4 -15.39 -9.31 5.84
CA GLU A 4 -14.43 -9.36 6.95
C GLU A 4 -13.78 -7.97 6.98
N GLN A 5 -14.41 -7.05 7.72
CA GLN A 5 -13.84 -5.73 7.96
C GLN A 5 -12.71 -5.95 8.96
N ALA A 6 -11.50 -5.49 8.62
CA ALA A 6 -10.43 -5.38 9.59
C ALA A 6 -10.99 -4.60 10.79
N ALA A 7 -10.90 -5.16 11.99
CA ALA A 7 -11.49 -4.60 13.22
C ALA A 7 -10.77 -3.31 13.72
N GLY A 8 -10.02 -2.64 12.84
CA GLY A 8 -9.21 -1.47 13.12
C GLY A 8 -9.78 -0.18 12.52
N PRO A 9 -9.14 0.97 12.83
CA PRO A 9 -9.52 2.25 12.27
C PRO A 9 -9.46 2.22 10.74
N GLN A 10 -10.50 2.74 10.09
CA GLN A 10 -10.52 2.97 8.65
C GLN A 10 -10.07 4.41 8.38
N LEU A 11 -9.07 4.55 7.52
CA LEU A 11 -8.58 5.85 7.08
C LEU A 11 -8.79 5.96 5.57
N ASP A 12 -9.32 7.10 5.14
CA ASP A 12 -9.35 7.45 3.73
C ASP A 12 -7.95 7.90 3.29
N ALA A 13 -7.53 7.44 2.11
CA ALA A 13 -6.25 7.81 1.53
C ALA A 13 -6.39 7.86 0.01
N THR A 14 -6.03 8.96 -0.61
CA THR A 14 -6.04 9.15 -2.06
C THR A 14 -5.04 10.23 -2.41
N PRO A 15 -3.93 9.89 -3.10
CA PRO A 15 -3.70 8.70 -3.92
C PRO A 15 -3.07 7.50 -3.18
N LEU A 16 -2.88 6.35 -3.86
CA LEU A 16 -2.28 5.13 -3.29
C LEU A 16 -0.94 5.33 -2.54
N PRO A 17 -0.02 6.22 -2.98
CA PRO A 17 1.16 6.54 -2.18
C PRO A 17 0.87 7.08 -0.77
N GLU A 18 -0.22 7.84 -0.59
CA GLU A 18 -0.66 8.29 0.74
C GLU A 18 -1.06 7.11 1.62
N ALA A 19 -1.75 6.12 1.04
CA ALA A 19 -2.13 4.90 1.76
C ALA A 19 -0.91 4.11 2.24
N VAL A 20 0.16 4.05 1.44
CA VAL A 20 1.45 3.43 1.83
C VAL A 20 2.07 4.18 3.00
N LEU A 21 2.14 5.51 2.93
CA LEU A 21 2.69 6.34 3.99
C LEU A 21 1.91 6.22 5.31
N LEU A 22 0.58 6.26 5.25
CA LEU A 22 -0.28 6.08 6.43
C LEU A 22 -0.12 4.68 7.02
N SER A 23 -0.06 3.64 6.18
CA SER A 23 0.15 2.26 6.64
C SER A 23 1.48 2.12 7.37
N ALA A 24 2.55 2.72 6.87
CA ALA A 24 3.86 2.68 7.51
C ALA A 24 3.93 3.45 8.83
N GLN A 25 3.17 4.55 8.97
CA GLN A 25 3.07 5.29 10.23
C GLN A 25 2.30 4.52 11.33
N LEU A 26 1.40 3.63 10.93
CA LEU A 26 0.58 2.84 11.85
C LEU A 26 1.17 1.48 12.18
N ALA A 27 1.93 0.90 11.25
CA ALA A 27 2.55 -0.40 11.42
C ALA A 27 3.64 -0.35 12.51
N LEU A 28 3.67 -1.38 13.35
CA LEU A 28 4.71 -1.59 14.35
C LEU A 28 5.72 -2.63 13.86
N GLY A 29 6.86 -2.71 14.57
CA GLY A 29 7.86 -3.74 14.28
C GLY A 29 7.27 -5.14 14.39
N GLY A 30 7.32 -5.90 13.29
CA GLY A 30 6.75 -7.26 13.20
C GLY A 30 5.40 -7.33 12.47
N ASP A 31 4.76 -6.19 12.18
CA ASP A 31 3.54 -6.14 11.40
C ASP A 31 3.81 -6.32 9.90
N ALA A 32 2.79 -6.75 9.17
CA ALA A 32 2.79 -6.82 7.71
C ALA A 32 1.70 -5.90 7.15
N VAL A 33 2.05 -5.12 6.13
CA VAL A 33 1.11 -4.30 5.36
C VAL A 33 0.76 -5.03 4.06
N LEU A 34 -0.53 -5.26 3.82
CA LEU A 34 -1.04 -5.94 2.63
C LEU A 34 -1.91 -5.01 1.78
N MET A 35 -1.56 -4.83 0.51
CA MET A 35 -2.44 -4.22 -0.47
C MET A 35 -3.40 -5.28 -1.07
N SER A 36 -4.67 -5.29 -0.62
CA SER A 36 -5.71 -6.21 -1.11
C SER A 36 -6.93 -5.45 -1.66
N PRO A 37 -6.91 -5.02 -2.94
CA PRO A 37 -8.03 -4.30 -3.53
C PRO A 37 -9.20 -5.24 -3.86
N ALA A 38 -10.36 -4.99 -3.26
CA ALA A 38 -11.59 -5.75 -3.51
C ALA A 38 -12.30 -5.39 -4.83
N CYS A 39 -11.85 -4.35 -5.56
CA CYS A 39 -12.49 -3.83 -6.77
C CYS A 39 -11.49 -3.64 -7.94
N ALA A 40 -12.03 -3.65 -9.16
CA ALA A 40 -11.30 -3.40 -10.40
C ALA A 40 -10.65 -2.00 -10.38
N SER A 41 -9.38 -1.91 -10.81
CA SER A 41 -8.51 -0.73 -10.75
C SER A 41 -8.90 0.45 -11.66
N LEU A 42 -9.96 0.32 -12.46
CA LEU A 42 -10.14 1.10 -13.70
C LEU A 42 -10.38 2.60 -13.51
N ASP A 43 -10.71 3.07 -12.30
CA ASP A 43 -10.96 4.50 -12.06
C ASP A 43 -9.68 5.30 -11.73
N MET A 44 -8.60 4.63 -11.26
CA MET A 44 -7.34 5.29 -10.85
C MET A 44 -6.08 4.73 -11.52
N PHE A 45 -6.14 3.54 -12.13
CA PHE A 45 -5.00 2.90 -12.78
C PHE A 45 -5.43 2.19 -14.06
N ASP A 46 -4.53 2.13 -15.05
CA ASP A 46 -4.82 1.52 -16.35
C ASP A 46 -5.15 0.02 -16.23
N ASN A 47 -4.52 -0.68 -15.29
CA ASN A 47 -4.72 -2.09 -15.03
C ASN A 47 -4.16 -2.48 -13.66
N TYR A 48 -4.31 -3.76 -13.28
CA TYR A 48 -3.84 -4.27 -12.00
C TYR A 48 -2.31 -4.24 -11.85
N MET A 49 -1.56 -4.36 -12.95
CA MET A 49 -0.09 -4.29 -12.96
C MET A 49 0.39 -2.86 -12.69
N HIS A 50 -0.23 -1.86 -13.34
CA HIS A 50 0.07 -0.45 -13.07
C HIS A 50 -0.18 -0.12 -11.59
N ARG A 51 -1.29 -0.57 -11.01
CA ARG A 51 -1.54 -0.40 -9.57
C ARG A 51 -0.47 -1.08 -8.69
N ALA A 52 -0.02 -2.28 -9.04
CA ALA A 52 1.04 -2.97 -8.33
C ALA A 52 2.39 -2.25 -8.45
N GLN A 53 2.71 -1.72 -9.64
CA GLN A 53 3.90 -0.90 -9.87
C GLN A 53 3.89 0.35 -9.00
N VAL A 54 2.78 1.10 -8.97
CA VAL A 54 2.66 2.30 -8.12
C VAL A 54 2.81 1.96 -6.64
N PHE A 55 2.29 0.82 -6.19
CA PHE A 55 2.50 0.36 -4.81
C PHE A 55 3.99 0.09 -4.52
N VAL A 56 4.67 -0.67 -5.39
CA VAL A 56 6.10 -0.98 -5.23
C VAL A 56 6.95 0.28 -5.26
N GLU A 57 6.67 1.20 -6.19
CA GLU A 57 7.35 2.50 -6.29
C GLU A 57 7.17 3.33 -5.01
N ALA A 58 5.95 3.41 -4.47
CA ALA A 58 5.69 4.14 -3.24
C ALA A 58 6.42 3.52 -2.03
N VAL A 59 6.46 2.19 -1.92
CA VAL A 59 7.19 1.48 -0.86
C VAL A 59 8.70 1.72 -0.98
N ASN A 60 9.26 1.66 -2.19
CA ASN A 60 10.68 1.92 -2.43
C ASN A 60 11.06 3.38 -2.14
N ALA A 61 10.23 4.34 -2.56
CA ALA A 61 10.43 5.75 -2.27
C ALA A 61 10.45 6.01 -0.75
N LEU A 62 9.47 5.46 -0.03
CA LEU A 62 9.43 5.56 1.43
C LEU A 62 10.66 4.95 2.08
N ALA A 63 11.10 3.77 1.65
CA ALA A 63 12.31 3.14 2.19
C ALA A 63 13.56 4.01 1.94
N ALA A 64 13.70 4.57 0.74
CA ALA A 64 14.80 5.47 0.41
C ALA A 64 14.79 6.74 1.29
N GLU A 65 13.62 7.33 1.53
CA GLU A 65 13.45 8.48 2.43
C GLU A 65 13.82 8.15 3.88
N GLN A 66 13.57 6.91 4.33
CA GLN A 66 13.96 6.41 5.66
C GLN A 66 15.42 5.93 5.72
N GLY A 67 16.18 6.04 4.63
CA GLY A 67 17.56 5.54 4.56
C GLY A 67 17.69 4.01 4.59
N MET A 68 16.60 3.30 4.30
CA MET A 68 16.55 1.84 4.24
C MET A 68 16.77 1.37 2.80
N SER A 69 17.56 0.32 2.63
CA SER A 69 17.68 -0.38 1.34
C SER A 69 16.82 -1.64 1.38
N LEU A 70 15.80 -1.72 0.53
CA LEU A 70 15.00 -2.93 0.39
C LEU A 70 15.71 -3.90 -0.56
N GLU A 71 16.07 -5.08 -0.06
CA GLU A 71 16.53 -6.18 -0.91
C GLU A 71 15.30 -6.87 -1.54
N GLY A 72 15.16 -6.77 -2.87
CA GLY A 72 14.06 -7.39 -3.61
C GLY A 72 13.24 -6.40 -4.42
N GLY A 73 13.87 -5.70 -5.37
CA GLY A 73 13.15 -5.07 -6.49
C GLY A 73 12.81 -6.12 -7.54
N LEU A 74 11.56 -6.13 -8.03
CA LEU A 74 11.16 -6.89 -9.22
C LEU A 74 11.86 -6.39 -10.48
#